data_AF-A0A7X7QYW0-F1
#
_entry.id   AF-A0A7X7QYW0-F1
#
_cell.length_a   1.000
_cell.length_b   1.000
_cell.length_c   1.000
_cell.angle_alpha   90.00
_cell.angle_beta   90.00
_cell.angle_gamma   90.00
#
_symmetry.space_group_name_H-M   'P 1'
#
loop_
_entity.id
_entity.type
_entity.pdbx_description
1 polymer ?
#
loop_
_entity_poly.entity_id
_entity_poly.type
_entity_poly.pdbx_seq_one_letter_code
_entity_poly.pdbx_strand_id
1 'polypeptide(L)'
;MALRLVSFLGLFSFLFIAWLASERRRAFPLRTVVTGLGLQFLFALIVLRTGPGRQVIEAVRRGFIAIVDSSRAGGEFVFGALMPAIGAPPVLGITIICTIILVSSLMAVLYHWGVMQRVVYAMAWVMRRVMRVSGRESLVAAANVFLGMTEAPLFIRPYLNSLSRSEMLALMVTGLATMAGGVMAVYVGWGVNAGHLLTASVMSAPAALTIAKIMCPPDAQPDETRGALSKPELHTHAANVFEAVTRGARDGLHLSLNVLAMLVAIISLLSLLNLGIGWLGGLCGIEGLSLQQMLGWICQPLARIMGVPAADSRIVGELLGKQIFLTEFVAYRSLAESAAQ
;
A
#
# COMPACT_ATOMS: atom_id res chain seq x y z
N MET A 1 -9.61 -23.00 15.69
CA MET A 1 -8.40 -23.70 15.21
C MET A 1 -8.41 -23.85 13.68
N ALA A 2 -9.54 -24.24 13.07
CA ALA A 2 -9.69 -24.40 11.62
C ALA A 2 -9.27 -23.17 10.78
N LEU A 3 -9.77 -21.96 11.07
CA LEU A 3 -9.43 -20.76 10.28
C LEU A 3 -7.93 -20.42 10.29
N ARG A 4 -7.22 -20.66 11.41
CA ARG A 4 -5.77 -20.43 11.47
C ARG A 4 -5.00 -21.40 10.58
N LEU A 5 -5.46 -22.64 10.50
CA LEU A 5 -4.90 -23.63 9.57
C LEU A 5 -5.18 -23.23 8.13
N VAL A 6 -6.38 -22.73 7.83
CA VAL A 6 -6.71 -22.21 6.50
C VAL A 6 -5.81 -21.03 6.13
N SER A 7 -5.62 -20.03 7.01
CA SER A 7 -4.69 -18.92 6.75
C SER A 7 -3.25 -19.41 6.53
N PHE A 8 -2.81 -20.41 7.30
CA PHE A 8 -1.48 -21.01 7.13
C PHE A 8 -1.33 -21.70 5.78
N LEU A 9 -2.29 -22.54 5.40
CA LEU A 9 -2.32 -23.17 4.07
C LEU A 9 -2.43 -22.13 2.95
N GLY A 10 -3.18 -21.06 3.19
CA GLY A 10 -3.36 -20.00 2.22
C GLY A 10 -2.10 -19.22 1.92
N LEU A 11 -1.21 -19.07 2.90
CA LEU A 11 0.13 -18.55 2.65
C LEU A 11 0.84 -19.36 1.55
N PHE A 12 0.84 -20.69 1.66
CA PHE A 12 1.42 -21.56 0.63
C PHE A 12 0.68 -21.49 -0.70
N SER A 13 -0.64 -21.34 -0.68
CA SER A 13 -1.44 -21.14 -1.90
C SER A 13 -1.02 -19.89 -2.66
N PHE A 14 -0.79 -18.76 -1.98
CA PHE A 14 -0.30 -17.53 -2.64
C PHE A 14 1.11 -17.69 -3.20
N LEU A 15 2.01 -18.35 -2.47
CA LEU A 15 3.35 -18.66 -2.99
C LEU A 15 3.28 -19.60 -4.21
N PHE A 16 2.35 -20.56 -4.20
CA PHE A 16 2.11 -21.48 -5.31
C PHE A 16 1.57 -20.74 -6.54
N ILE A 17 0.62 -19.83 -6.37
CA ILE A 17 0.12 -18.97 -7.46
C ILE A 17 1.27 -18.15 -8.06
N ALA A 18 2.11 -17.54 -7.23
CA ALA A 18 3.29 -16.79 -7.70
C ALA A 18 4.28 -17.71 -8.44
N TRP A 19 4.45 -18.96 -7.98
CA TRP A 19 5.32 -19.93 -8.63
C TRP A 19 4.77 -20.41 -9.97
N LEU A 20 3.44 -20.57 -10.12
CA LEU A 20 2.82 -20.88 -11.40
C LEU A 20 3.09 -19.79 -12.45
N ALA A 21 3.09 -18.53 -12.01
CA ALA A 21 3.45 -17.37 -12.84
C ALA A 21 4.97 -17.15 -12.99
N SER A 22 5.81 -18.03 -12.44
CA SER A 22 7.27 -17.86 -12.46
C SER A 22 7.87 -18.09 -13.84
N GLU A 23 8.73 -17.18 -14.28
CA GLU A 23 9.51 -17.30 -15.53
C GLU A 23 10.49 -18.49 -15.48
N ARG A 24 11.01 -18.82 -14.29
CA ARG A 24 11.99 -19.89 -14.08
C ARG A 24 11.63 -20.74 -12.87
N ARG A 25 10.63 -21.60 -13.03
CA ARG A 25 10.09 -22.49 -11.97
C ARG A 25 11.13 -23.37 -11.26
N ARG A 26 12.23 -23.73 -11.94
CA ARG A 26 13.33 -24.53 -11.36
C ARG A 26 14.30 -23.71 -10.49
N ALA A 27 14.35 -22.40 -10.67
CA ALA A 27 15.24 -21.49 -9.94
C ALA A 27 14.52 -20.86 -8.73
N PHE A 28 13.85 -21.66 -7.91
CA PHE A 28 13.07 -21.13 -6.79
C PHE A 28 13.97 -20.50 -5.71
N PRO A 29 13.79 -19.22 -5.35
CA PRO A 29 14.68 -18.51 -4.42
C PRO A 29 14.34 -18.84 -2.96
N LEU A 30 14.52 -20.11 -2.56
CA LEU A 30 14.09 -20.64 -1.26
C LEU A 30 14.53 -19.77 -0.08
N ARG A 31 15.78 -19.32 -0.09
CA ARG A 31 16.33 -18.48 0.99
C ARG A 31 15.58 -17.16 1.11
N THR A 32 15.36 -16.45 0.02
CA THR A 32 14.65 -15.16 0.01
C THR A 32 13.20 -15.32 0.46
N VAL A 33 12.54 -16.42 0.05
CA VAL A 33 11.16 -16.73 0.46
C VAL A 33 11.09 -17.00 1.96
N VAL A 34 11.91 -17.91 2.48
CA VAL A 34 11.89 -18.27 3.91
C VAL A 34 12.22 -17.06 4.79
N THR A 35 13.24 -16.28 4.40
CA THR A 35 13.65 -15.10 5.17
C THR A 35 12.65 -13.94 5.05
N GLY A 36 12.03 -13.75 3.88
CA GLY A 36 10.99 -12.74 3.67
C GLY A 36 9.71 -13.05 4.45
N LEU A 37 9.27 -14.31 4.46
CA LEU A 37 8.16 -14.78 5.31
C LEU A 37 8.52 -14.69 6.79
N GLY A 38 9.74 -15.07 7.15
CA GLY A 38 10.25 -14.95 8.52
C GLY A 38 10.25 -13.50 9.01
N LEU A 39 10.66 -12.55 8.18
CA LEU A 39 10.67 -11.12 8.52
C LEU A 39 9.24 -10.58 8.73
N GLN A 40 8.30 -10.95 7.85
CA GLN A 40 6.89 -10.60 8.00
C GLN A 40 6.30 -11.17 9.29
N PHE A 41 6.52 -12.47 9.54
CA PHE A 41 5.98 -13.15 10.70
C PHE A 41 6.58 -12.62 12.00
N LEU A 42 7.89 -12.38 12.02
CA LEU A 42 8.59 -11.80 13.17
C LEU A 42 8.07 -10.38 13.46
N PHE A 43 7.95 -9.54 12.45
CA PHE A 43 7.40 -8.20 12.62
C PHE A 43 5.95 -8.25 13.13
N ALA A 44 5.10 -9.07 12.52
CA ALA A 44 3.72 -9.26 12.97
C ALA A 44 3.63 -9.77 14.41
N LEU A 45 4.51 -10.70 14.81
CA LEU A 45 4.57 -11.22 16.17
C LEU A 45 4.93 -10.12 17.16
N ILE A 46 5.97 -9.34 16.87
CA ILE A 46 6.41 -8.23 17.71
C ILE A 46 5.28 -7.22 17.86
N VAL A 47 4.73 -6.74 16.75
CA VAL A 47 3.73 -5.67 16.71
C VAL A 47 2.37 -6.10 17.26
N LEU A 48 1.88 -7.29 16.90
CA LEU A 48 0.50 -7.70 17.22
C LEU A 48 0.38 -8.53 18.50
N ARG A 49 1.45 -9.18 18.96
CA ARG A 49 1.40 -10.06 20.16
C ARG A 49 2.12 -9.52 21.37
N THR A 50 3.20 -8.76 21.21
CA THR A 50 3.96 -8.27 22.38
C THR A 50 3.34 -6.99 22.96
N GLY A 51 3.38 -6.85 24.29
CA GLY A 51 2.92 -5.63 24.97
C GLY A 51 3.62 -4.36 24.46
N PRO A 52 4.96 -4.32 24.42
CA PRO A 52 5.70 -3.17 23.89
C PRO A 52 5.38 -2.86 22.42
N GLY A 53 5.28 -3.88 21.55
CA GLY A 53 4.95 -3.66 20.14
C GLY A 53 3.57 -3.03 19.93
N ARG A 54 2.57 -3.46 20.70
CA ARG A 54 1.24 -2.84 20.68
C ARG A 54 1.27 -1.38 21.15
N GLN A 55 2.06 -1.06 22.18
CA GLN A 55 2.21 0.31 22.66
C GLN A 55 2.86 1.22 21.61
N VAL A 56 3.87 0.72 20.89
CA VAL A 56 4.51 1.45 19.78
C VAL A 56 3.49 1.72 18.68
N ILE A 57 2.75 0.71 18.23
CA ILE A 57 1.73 0.90 17.18
C ILE A 57 0.63 1.85 17.63
N GLU A 58 0.21 1.78 18.88
CA GLU A 58 -0.78 2.71 19.43
C GLU A 58 -0.25 4.14 19.49
N ALA A 59 1.03 4.34 19.80
CA ALA A 59 1.67 5.65 19.75
C ALA A 59 1.71 6.19 18.31
N VAL A 60 2.09 5.36 17.33
CA VAL A 60 2.10 5.77 15.91
C VAL A 60 0.68 6.03 15.41
N ARG A 61 -0.30 5.21 15.80
CA ARG A 61 -1.73 5.40 15.49
C ARG A 61 -2.21 6.78 15.95
N ARG A 62 -1.95 7.13 17.22
CA ARG A 62 -2.32 8.44 17.77
C ARG A 62 -1.61 9.60 17.06
N GLY A 63 -0.32 9.45 16.76
CA GLY A 63 0.42 10.46 16.00
C GLY A 63 -0.16 10.67 14.61
N PHE A 64 -0.53 9.59 13.92
CA PHE A 64 -1.13 9.67 12.59
C PHE A 64 -2.51 10.31 12.59
N ILE A 65 -3.36 9.96 13.56
CA ILE A 65 -4.67 10.61 13.77
C ILE A 65 -4.48 12.12 14.03
N ALA A 66 -3.54 12.50 14.90
CA ALA A 66 -3.26 13.90 15.17
C ALA A 66 -2.79 14.68 13.92
N ILE A 67 -2.01 14.05 13.04
CA ILE A 67 -1.64 14.64 11.74
C ILE A 67 -2.88 14.84 10.86
N VAL A 68 -3.71 13.82 10.71
CA VAL A 68 -4.96 13.89 9.91
C VAL A 68 -5.87 15.00 10.46
N ASP A 69 -6.08 15.05 11.77
CA ASP A 69 -6.92 16.05 12.42
C ASP A 69 -6.36 17.46 12.25
N SER A 70 -5.03 17.62 12.20
CA SER A 70 -4.39 18.92 11.94
C SER A 70 -4.65 19.44 10.53
N SER A 71 -4.92 18.56 9.55
CA SER A 71 -5.27 18.99 8.19
C SER A 71 -6.58 19.78 8.14
N ARG A 72 -7.44 19.56 9.14
CA ARG A 72 -8.72 20.24 9.27
C ARG A 72 -8.56 21.73 9.51
N ALA A 73 -7.57 22.15 10.31
CA ALA A 73 -7.32 23.57 10.56
C ALA A 73 -6.99 24.33 9.25
N GLY A 74 -6.18 23.71 8.38
CA GLY A 74 -5.90 24.25 7.05
C GLY A 74 -7.13 24.25 6.14
N GLY A 75 -7.94 23.18 6.20
CA GLY A 75 -9.19 23.06 5.45
C GLY A 75 -10.25 24.10 5.87
N GLU A 76 -10.44 24.31 7.17
CA GLU A 76 -11.36 25.32 7.71
C GLU A 76 -10.95 26.73 7.29
N PHE A 77 -9.64 27.02 7.28
CA PHE A 77 -9.15 28.32 6.83
C PHE A 77 -9.37 28.56 5.33
N VAL A 78 -9.07 27.56 4.47
CA VAL A 78 -9.12 27.72 3.00
C VAL A 78 -10.55 27.56 2.46
N PHE A 79 -11.31 26.59 2.96
CA PHE A 79 -12.61 26.20 2.42
C PHE A 79 -13.79 26.69 3.26
N GLY A 80 -13.55 27.23 4.47
CA GLY A 80 -14.57 27.81 5.32
C GLY A 80 -15.76 26.87 5.55
N ALA A 81 -16.95 27.35 5.19
CA ALA A 81 -18.22 26.62 5.35
C ALA A 81 -18.31 25.31 4.52
N LEU A 82 -17.45 25.10 3.51
CA LEU A 82 -17.42 23.84 2.77
C LEU A 82 -16.72 22.73 3.56
N MET A 83 -15.98 23.05 4.62
CA MET A 83 -15.41 22.05 5.52
C MET A 83 -16.51 21.50 6.44
N PRO A 84 -16.79 20.18 6.44
CA PRO A 84 -17.84 19.58 7.24
C PRO A 84 -17.66 19.87 8.74
N ALA A 85 -18.74 20.16 9.45
CA ALA A 85 -18.71 20.29 10.91
C ALA A 85 -18.21 18.99 11.58
N ILE A 86 -17.71 19.10 12.82
CA ILE A 86 -17.27 17.94 13.60
C ILE A 86 -18.47 16.98 13.78
N GLY A 87 -18.33 15.73 13.35
CA GLY A 87 -19.38 14.72 13.39
C GLY A 87 -20.29 14.66 12.16
N ALA A 88 -20.17 15.60 11.21
CA ALA A 88 -20.85 15.51 9.92
C ALA A 88 -20.10 14.56 8.96
N PRO A 89 -20.79 13.89 8.02
CA PRO A 89 -20.14 13.06 7.02
C PRO A 89 -19.15 13.91 6.20
N PRO A 90 -17.91 13.44 6.01
CA PRO A 90 -16.89 14.24 5.35
C PRO A 90 -17.23 14.50 3.88
N VAL A 91 -17.02 15.73 3.41
CA VAL A 91 -16.94 16.04 1.97
C VAL A 91 -15.63 15.44 1.48
N LEU A 92 -15.76 14.28 0.84
CA LEU A 92 -14.64 13.41 0.48
C LEU A 92 -13.56 14.16 -0.31
N GLY A 93 -13.96 14.98 -1.30
CA GLY A 93 -13.02 15.73 -2.13
C GLY A 93 -12.12 16.69 -1.34
N ILE A 94 -12.73 17.49 -0.48
CA ILE A 94 -12.02 18.48 0.37
C ILE A 94 -11.12 17.77 1.37
N THR A 95 -11.62 16.70 1.99
CA THR A 95 -10.87 15.91 2.97
C THR A 95 -9.61 15.30 2.32
N ILE A 96 -9.74 14.75 1.11
CA ILE A 96 -8.61 14.20 0.35
C ILE A 96 -7.57 15.27 0.05
N ILE A 97 -7.99 16.44 -0.46
CA ILE A 97 -7.08 17.55 -0.80
C ILE A 97 -6.29 18.00 0.44
N CYS A 98 -6.98 18.36 1.52
CA CYS A 98 -6.34 18.87 2.73
C CYS A 98 -5.37 17.86 3.34
N THR A 99 -5.80 16.59 3.42
CA THR A 99 -5.01 15.53 4.05
C THR A 99 -3.76 15.21 3.23
N ILE A 100 -3.90 15.03 1.91
CA ILE A 100 -2.76 14.73 1.04
C ILE A 100 -1.75 15.88 1.03
N ILE A 101 -2.19 17.13 0.90
CA ILE A 101 -1.30 18.31 0.93
C ILE A 101 -0.51 18.37 2.23
N LEU A 102 -1.16 18.18 3.38
CA LEU A 102 -0.48 18.22 4.67
C LEU A 102 0.56 17.11 4.80
N VAL A 103 0.18 15.86 4.48
CA VAL A 103 1.09 14.72 4.62
C VAL A 103 2.26 14.82 3.65
N SER A 104 2.04 15.24 2.40
CA SER A 104 3.12 15.47 1.43
C SER A 104 4.08 16.58 1.88
N SER A 105 3.56 17.67 2.46
CA SER A 105 4.37 18.75 3.04
C SER A 105 5.21 18.25 4.22
N LEU A 106 4.60 17.48 5.12
CA LEU A 106 5.29 16.90 6.27
C LEU A 106 6.37 15.92 5.83
N MET A 107 6.08 15.05 4.86
CA MET A 107 7.07 14.13 4.30
C MET A 107 8.24 14.90 3.70
N ALA A 108 7.98 15.94 2.91
CA ALA A 108 9.04 16.78 2.35
C ALA A 108 9.94 17.40 3.43
N VAL A 109 9.38 17.83 4.57
CA VAL A 109 10.15 18.31 5.73
C VAL A 109 10.99 17.21 6.38
N LEU A 110 10.41 16.02 6.61
CA LEU A 110 11.15 14.90 7.20
C LEU A 110 12.26 14.39 6.28
N TYR A 111 12.06 14.48 4.96
CA TYR A 111 13.11 14.28 3.97
C TYR A 111 14.16 15.40 4.02
N HIS A 112 13.73 16.64 4.21
CA HIS A 112 14.67 17.75 4.32
C HIS A 112 15.62 17.60 5.52
N TRP A 113 15.10 17.12 6.65
CA TRP A 113 15.90 16.84 7.85
C TRP A 113 16.70 15.53 7.82
N GLY A 114 16.57 14.72 6.77
CA GLY A 114 17.29 13.44 6.71
C GLY A 114 16.65 12.31 7.54
N VAL A 115 15.48 12.53 8.17
CA VAL A 115 14.84 11.54 9.06
C VAL A 115 14.35 10.35 8.25
N MET A 116 13.63 10.60 7.17
CA MET A 116 13.10 9.54 6.32
C MET A 116 14.21 8.72 5.67
N GLN A 117 15.30 9.36 5.24
CA GLN A 117 16.45 8.68 4.65
C GLN A 117 17.07 7.69 5.63
N ARG A 118 17.18 8.05 6.92
CA ARG A 118 17.70 7.14 7.96
C ARG A 118 16.78 5.94 8.18
N VAL A 119 15.47 6.18 8.25
CA VAL A 119 14.46 5.11 8.45
C VAL A 119 14.45 4.16 7.25
N VAL A 120 14.34 4.69 6.03
CA VAL A 120 14.36 3.92 4.79
C VAL A 120 15.67 3.14 4.64
N TYR A 121 16.83 3.77 4.91
CA TYR A 121 18.12 3.09 4.85
C TYR A 121 18.23 1.96 5.87
N ALA A 122 17.77 2.16 7.10
CA ALA A 122 17.77 1.12 8.13
C ALA A 122 16.90 -0.08 7.72
N MET A 123 15.69 0.16 7.21
CA MET A 123 14.80 -0.89 6.71
C MET A 123 15.40 -1.63 5.51
N ALA A 124 15.95 -0.89 4.54
CA ALA A 124 16.62 -1.46 3.38
C ALA A 124 17.84 -2.30 3.78
N TRP A 125 18.61 -1.85 4.77
CA TRP A 125 19.74 -2.59 5.32
C TRP A 125 19.32 -3.90 5.96
N VAL A 126 18.25 -3.90 6.77
CA VAL A 126 17.70 -5.13 7.37
C VAL A 126 17.26 -6.09 6.26
N MET A 127 16.46 -5.62 5.29
CA MET A 127 15.97 -6.46 4.19
C MET A 127 17.10 -7.01 3.34
N ARG A 128 18.08 -6.19 2.94
CA ARG A 128 19.27 -6.66 2.21
C ARG A 128 20.02 -7.72 2.99
N ARG A 129 20.27 -7.49 4.28
CA ARG A 129 21.08 -8.40 5.10
C ARG A 129 20.39 -9.74 5.34
N VAL A 130 19.09 -9.72 5.58
CA VAL A 130 18.27 -10.89 5.93
C VAL A 130 17.85 -11.65 4.68
N MET A 131 17.30 -10.96 3.68
CA MET A 131 16.74 -11.57 2.48
C MET A 131 17.74 -11.78 1.33
N ARG A 132 18.95 -11.22 1.44
CA ARG A 132 20.02 -11.26 0.41
C ARG A 132 19.57 -10.74 -0.96
N VAL A 133 18.67 -9.77 -0.95
CA VAL A 133 18.24 -9.00 -2.14
C VAL A 133 19.23 -7.87 -2.43
N SER A 134 19.17 -7.26 -3.62
CA SER A 134 20.09 -6.19 -4.00
C SER A 134 19.84 -4.92 -3.17
N GLY A 135 20.87 -4.07 -3.01
CA GLY A 135 20.72 -2.80 -2.28
C GLY A 135 19.70 -1.87 -2.94
N ARG A 136 19.64 -1.89 -4.28
CA ARG A 136 18.73 -1.06 -5.08
C ARG A 136 17.27 -1.41 -4.83
N GLU A 137 16.91 -2.69 -4.94
CA GLU A 137 15.53 -3.13 -4.73
C GLU A 137 15.11 -3.07 -3.25
N SER A 138 16.06 -3.27 -2.32
CA SER A 138 15.79 -3.10 -0.88
C SER A 138 15.48 -1.64 -0.53
N LEU A 139 16.21 -0.69 -1.12
CA LEU A 139 15.98 0.75 -0.91
C LEU A 139 14.61 1.16 -1.43
N VAL A 140 14.24 0.72 -2.64
CA VAL A 140 12.91 1.06 -3.19
C VAL A 140 11.79 0.38 -2.41
N ALA A 141 11.95 -0.90 -2.05
CA ALA A 141 10.96 -1.60 -1.22
C ALA A 141 10.76 -0.92 0.14
N ALA A 142 11.84 -0.44 0.77
CA ALA A 142 11.77 0.30 2.03
C ALA A 142 11.13 1.69 1.85
N ALA A 143 11.47 2.40 0.77
CA ALA A 143 10.91 3.71 0.47
C ALA A 143 9.40 3.61 0.19
N ASN A 144 8.96 2.59 -0.55
CA ASN A 144 7.55 2.32 -0.89
C ASN A 144 6.64 2.10 0.34
N VAL A 145 7.20 1.80 1.53
CA VAL A 145 6.42 1.72 2.78
C VAL A 145 5.81 3.08 3.16
N PHE A 146 6.47 4.17 2.76
CA PHE A 146 6.09 5.54 3.12
C PHE A 146 5.71 6.38 1.90
N LEU A 147 6.40 6.16 0.77
CA LEU A 147 6.27 6.89 -0.47
C LEU A 147 5.42 6.12 -1.49
N GLY A 148 4.87 6.85 -2.46
CA GLY A 148 4.16 6.24 -3.58
C GLY A 148 5.08 5.59 -4.61
N MET A 149 4.49 4.76 -5.46
CA MET A 149 5.17 4.00 -6.52
C MET A 149 5.94 4.87 -7.54
N THR A 150 5.60 6.15 -7.66
CA THR A 150 6.27 7.12 -8.56
C THR A 150 7.46 7.82 -7.90
N GLU A 151 7.49 7.89 -6.57
CA GLU A 151 8.48 8.64 -5.79
C GLU A 151 9.61 7.72 -5.27
N ALA A 152 9.25 6.52 -4.82
CA ALA A 152 10.21 5.54 -4.31
C ALA A 152 11.33 5.16 -5.32
N PRO A 153 11.09 5.03 -6.64
CA PRO A 153 12.16 4.76 -7.61
C PRO A 153 13.24 5.85 -7.67
N LEU A 154 12.94 7.09 -7.23
CA LEU A 154 13.87 8.21 -7.29
C LEU A 154 15.10 8.00 -6.38
N PHE A 155 14.99 7.17 -5.35
CA PHE A 155 16.10 6.79 -4.46
C PHE A 155 17.23 6.06 -5.17
N ILE A 156 16.92 5.49 -6.34
CA ILE A 156 17.88 4.77 -7.15
C ILE A 156 17.90 5.32 -8.59
N ARG A 157 17.47 6.57 -8.80
CA ARG A 157 17.37 7.20 -10.12
C ARG A 157 18.59 6.98 -11.01
N PRO A 158 19.85 7.13 -10.53
CA PRO A 158 21.04 6.88 -11.37
C PRO A 158 21.18 5.44 -11.87
N TYR A 159 20.54 4.49 -11.19
CA TYR A 159 20.67 3.06 -11.42
C TYR A 159 19.44 2.43 -12.10
N LEU A 160 18.38 3.20 -12.38
CA LEU A 160 17.14 2.65 -12.99
C LEU A 160 17.40 1.97 -14.33
N ASN A 161 18.28 2.54 -15.15
CA ASN A 161 18.62 2.00 -16.48
C ASN A 161 19.51 0.75 -16.41
N SER A 162 20.09 0.44 -15.25
CA SER A 162 20.98 -0.71 -15.05
C SER A 162 20.37 -1.79 -14.15
N LEU A 163 19.04 -1.75 -13.95
CA LEU A 163 18.33 -2.78 -13.22
C LEU A 163 18.20 -4.04 -14.07
N SER A 164 18.48 -5.19 -13.45
CA SER A 164 18.11 -6.48 -14.01
C SER A 164 16.58 -6.63 -14.07
N ARG A 165 16.08 -7.55 -14.91
CA ARG A 165 14.65 -7.84 -15.01
C ARG A 165 14.02 -8.22 -13.66
N SER A 166 14.73 -8.98 -12.84
CA SER A 166 14.30 -9.38 -11.50
C SER A 166 14.22 -8.19 -10.53
N GLU A 167 15.15 -7.23 -10.63
CA GLU A 167 15.10 -6.00 -9.83
C GLU A 167 14.00 -5.06 -10.30
N MET A 168 13.80 -4.93 -11.62
CA MET A 168 12.73 -4.12 -12.19
C MET A 168 11.35 -4.65 -11.77
N LEU A 169 11.12 -5.97 -11.86
CA LEU A 169 9.87 -6.57 -11.38
C LEU A 169 9.69 -6.34 -9.88
N ALA A 170 10.74 -6.49 -9.07
CA ALA A 170 10.67 -6.22 -7.64
C ALA A 170 10.27 -4.78 -7.33
N LEU A 171 10.78 -3.82 -8.09
CA LEU A 171 10.45 -2.40 -7.99
C LEU A 171 8.96 -2.15 -8.29
N MET A 172 8.46 -2.71 -9.39
CA MET A 172 7.05 -2.58 -9.79
C MET A 172 6.10 -3.26 -8.80
N VAL A 173 6.40 -4.51 -8.40
CA VAL A 173 5.56 -5.27 -7.46
C VAL A 173 5.56 -4.63 -6.08
N THR A 174 6.70 -4.12 -5.60
CA THR A 174 6.73 -3.40 -4.31
C THR A 174 5.93 -2.10 -4.35
N GLY A 175 5.96 -1.35 -5.45
CA GLY A 175 5.14 -0.15 -5.61
C GLY A 175 3.64 -0.43 -5.64
N LEU A 176 3.22 -1.55 -6.23
CA LEU A 176 1.81 -1.96 -6.30
C LEU A 176 1.30 -2.62 -5.01
N ALA A 177 2.20 -3.14 -4.17
CA ALA A 177 1.85 -3.87 -2.96
C ALA A 177 1.76 -2.99 -1.70
N THR A 178 2.29 -1.77 -1.76
CA THR A 178 2.28 -0.81 -0.65
C THR A 178 1.32 0.35 -0.91
N MET A 179 1.14 1.21 0.09
CA MET A 179 0.32 2.41 -0.03
C MET A 179 1.13 3.62 0.44
N ALA A 180 0.98 4.74 -0.26
CA ALA A 180 1.62 6.00 0.13
C ALA A 180 1.02 6.55 1.44
N GLY A 181 1.85 7.18 2.28
CA GLY A 181 1.42 7.75 3.55
C GLY A 181 0.28 8.77 3.43
N GLY A 182 0.30 9.61 2.37
CA GLY A 182 -0.75 10.60 2.14
C GLY A 182 -2.12 10.00 1.84
N VAL A 183 -2.15 8.86 1.17
CA VAL A 183 -3.39 8.13 0.83
C VAL A 183 -3.90 7.34 2.03
N MET A 184 -3.00 6.76 2.83
CA MET A 184 -3.33 6.09 4.09
C MET A 184 -4.12 6.99 5.05
N ALA A 185 -3.78 8.28 5.08
CA ALA A 185 -4.41 9.30 5.91
C ALA A 185 -5.90 9.49 5.59
N VAL A 186 -6.27 9.37 4.30
CA VAL A 186 -7.67 9.39 3.86
C VAL A 186 -8.44 8.20 4.41
N TYR A 187 -7.87 6.99 4.36
CA TYR A 187 -8.54 5.78 4.84
C TYR A 187 -8.75 5.80 6.35
N VAL A 188 -7.77 6.33 7.10
CA VAL A 188 -7.93 6.56 8.53
C VAL A 188 -9.03 7.56 8.83
N GLY A 189 -9.14 8.64 8.02
CA GLY A 189 -10.26 9.57 8.10
C GLY A 189 -11.63 8.92 7.85
N TRP A 190 -11.70 7.78 7.16
CA TRP A 190 -12.92 6.99 7.00
C TRP A 190 -13.15 5.95 8.12
N GLY A 191 -12.31 5.94 9.16
CA GLY A 191 -12.43 5.02 10.30
C GLY A 191 -11.66 3.71 10.13
N VAL A 192 -10.86 3.55 9.07
CA VAL A 192 -9.99 2.38 8.94
C VAL A 192 -8.88 2.44 9.98
N ASN A 193 -8.60 1.33 10.65
CA ASN A 193 -7.63 1.29 11.73
C ASN A 193 -6.21 1.62 11.23
N ALA A 194 -5.67 2.78 11.64
CA ALA A 194 -4.34 3.22 11.21
C ALA A 194 -3.23 2.25 11.63
N GLY A 195 -3.35 1.61 12.80
CA GLY A 195 -2.38 0.62 13.26
C GLY A 195 -2.30 -0.59 12.34
N HIS A 196 -3.43 -1.08 11.83
CA HIS A 196 -3.46 -2.14 10.82
C HIS A 196 -2.89 -1.69 9.48
N LEU A 197 -3.22 -0.48 9.00
CA LEU A 197 -2.68 0.05 7.74
C LEU A 197 -1.16 0.22 7.80
N LEU A 198 -0.63 0.74 8.91
CA LEU A 198 0.80 0.90 9.14
C LEU A 198 1.51 -0.45 9.21
N THR A 199 0.93 -1.39 9.96
CA THR A 199 1.47 -2.76 10.07
C THR A 199 1.50 -3.44 8.70
N ALA A 200 0.40 -3.32 7.93
CA ALA A 200 0.31 -3.85 6.58
C ALA A 200 1.34 -3.23 5.64
N SER A 201 1.50 -1.89 5.65
CA SER A 201 2.48 -1.21 4.78
C SER A 201 3.91 -1.71 5.02
N VAL A 202 4.33 -1.85 6.28
CA VAL A 202 5.66 -2.35 6.62
C VAL A 202 5.84 -3.82 6.23
N MET A 203 4.82 -4.65 6.44
CA MET A 203 4.86 -6.08 6.06
C MET A 203 4.84 -6.29 4.55
N SER A 204 4.20 -5.39 3.79
CA SER A 204 4.11 -5.46 2.34
C SER A 204 5.48 -5.39 1.65
N ALA A 205 6.46 -4.66 2.19
CA ALA A 205 7.78 -4.57 1.57
C ALA A 205 8.48 -5.94 1.42
N PRO A 206 8.72 -6.73 2.49
CA PRO A 206 9.28 -8.07 2.36
C PRO A 206 8.33 -9.06 1.68
N ALA A 207 7.01 -8.89 1.80
CA ALA A 207 6.03 -9.72 1.08
C ALA A 207 6.15 -9.56 -0.43
N ALA A 208 6.18 -8.32 -0.90
CA ALA A 208 6.29 -7.96 -2.30
C ALA A 208 7.63 -8.42 -2.89
N LEU A 209 8.73 -8.24 -2.17
CA LEU A 209 10.02 -8.78 -2.58
C LEU A 209 9.97 -10.32 -2.69
N THR A 210 9.31 -10.99 -1.74
CA THR A 210 9.14 -12.46 -1.79
C THR A 210 8.40 -12.89 -3.05
N ILE A 211 7.24 -12.29 -3.34
CA ILE A 211 6.42 -12.62 -4.51
C ILE A 211 7.17 -12.28 -5.82
N ALA A 212 7.80 -11.11 -5.90
CA ALA A 212 8.54 -10.69 -7.07
C ALA A 212 9.71 -11.64 -7.39
N LYS A 213 10.43 -12.11 -6.36
CA LYS A 213 11.53 -13.07 -6.56
C LYS A 213 11.04 -14.45 -6.94
N ILE A 214 9.86 -14.87 -6.49
CA ILE A 214 9.26 -16.12 -6.96
C ILE A 214 8.90 -15.98 -8.45
N MET A 215 8.26 -14.88 -8.84
CA MET A 215 7.78 -14.66 -10.22
C MET A 215 8.94 -14.46 -11.22
N CYS A 216 9.95 -13.66 -10.86
CA CYS A 216 11.17 -13.48 -11.65
C CYS A 216 12.40 -13.71 -10.77
N PRO A 217 12.84 -14.98 -10.62
CA PRO A 217 14.03 -15.29 -9.84
C PRO A 217 15.28 -14.59 -10.39
N PRO A 218 16.23 -14.20 -9.53
CA PRO A 218 17.49 -13.60 -9.97
C PRO A 218 18.34 -14.64 -10.72
N ASP A 219 19.26 -14.18 -11.57
CA ASP A 219 20.20 -15.06 -12.25
C ASP A 219 21.17 -15.77 -11.30
N ALA A 220 21.67 -16.93 -11.71
CA ALA A 220 22.50 -17.82 -10.90
C ALA A 220 23.87 -17.24 -10.52
N GLN A 221 24.31 -16.12 -11.10
CA GLN A 221 25.47 -15.38 -10.62
C GLN A 221 25.02 -14.39 -9.54
N PRO A 222 25.28 -14.70 -8.25
CA PRO A 222 25.07 -13.75 -7.19
C PRO A 222 26.25 -12.81 -7.27
N ASP A 223 26.10 -11.73 -8.01
CA ASP A 223 27.08 -10.65 -7.92
C ASP A 223 26.95 -10.11 -6.49
N GLU A 224 27.87 -10.48 -5.60
CA GLU A 224 27.96 -9.91 -4.24
C GLU A 224 28.17 -8.38 -4.32
N THR A 225 28.56 -7.90 -5.51
CA THR A 225 28.69 -6.53 -5.99
C THR A 225 27.41 -5.88 -6.56
N ARG A 226 26.30 -6.61 -6.78
CA ARG A 226 25.05 -6.06 -7.37
C ARG A 226 24.38 -5.08 -6.41
N GLY A 227 24.70 -3.80 -6.62
CA GLY A 227 24.11 -2.66 -5.94
C GLY A 227 24.50 -2.64 -4.47
N ALA A 228 25.69 -2.10 -4.17
CA ALA A 228 25.97 -1.61 -2.82
C ALA A 228 24.75 -0.78 -2.35
N LEU A 229 24.44 -0.86 -1.06
CA LEU A 229 23.51 0.11 -0.47
C LEU A 229 24.21 1.46 -0.54
N SER A 230 23.99 2.19 -1.64
CA SER A 230 24.41 3.57 -1.74
C SER A 230 23.79 4.28 -0.55
N LYS A 231 24.63 4.96 0.24
CA LYS A 231 24.11 5.87 1.26
C LYS A 231 23.17 6.82 0.53
N PRO A 232 21.97 7.10 1.06
CA PRO A 232 21.10 8.07 0.44
C PRO A 232 21.90 9.35 0.33
N GLU A 233 22.13 9.82 -0.90
CA GLU A 233 22.67 11.15 -1.06
C GLU A 233 21.63 12.09 -0.45
N LEU A 234 22.03 12.86 0.56
CA LEU A 234 21.20 13.89 1.19
C LEU A 234 21.10 15.08 0.22
N HIS A 235 20.76 14.84 -1.04
CA HIS A 235 20.40 15.88 -1.98
C HIS A 235 19.01 16.37 -1.63
N THR A 236 18.95 17.19 -0.59
CA THR A 236 17.83 18.07 -0.38
C THR A 236 17.78 19.05 -1.54
N HIS A 237 16.84 18.85 -2.45
CA HIS A 237 16.61 19.82 -3.51
C HIS A 237 16.05 21.16 -3.00
N ALA A 238 15.65 21.23 -1.72
CA ALA A 238 15.19 22.44 -1.04
C ALA A 238 16.33 23.10 -0.24
N ALA A 239 16.52 24.40 -0.42
CA ALA A 239 17.52 25.20 0.28
C ALA A 239 17.22 25.36 1.78
N ASN A 240 15.95 25.29 2.18
CA ASN A 240 15.52 25.38 3.58
C ASN A 240 14.19 24.66 3.81
N VAL A 241 13.79 24.58 5.08
CA VAL A 241 12.55 23.90 5.52
C VAL A 241 11.30 24.52 4.90
N PHE A 242 11.24 25.86 4.76
CA PHE A 242 10.08 26.52 4.14
C PHE A 242 9.94 26.14 2.67
N GLU A 243 11.05 26.07 1.93
CA GLU A 243 11.04 25.57 0.56
C GLU A 243 10.63 24.08 0.49
N ALA A 244 11.04 23.27 1.47
CA ALA A 244 10.59 21.87 1.54
C ALA A 244 9.06 21.78 1.72
N VAL A 245 8.50 22.60 2.61
CA VAL A 245 7.04 22.69 2.83
C VAL A 245 6.32 23.12 1.54
N THR A 246 6.77 24.17 0.86
CA THR A 246 6.08 24.68 -0.34
C THR A 246 6.14 23.70 -1.50
N ARG A 247 7.27 23.01 -1.69
CA ARG A 247 7.40 21.94 -2.69
C ARG A 247 6.49 20.76 -2.36
N GLY A 248 6.53 20.27 -1.11
CA GLY A 248 5.67 19.18 -0.68
C GLY A 248 4.17 19.52 -0.79
N ALA A 249 3.78 20.76 -0.54
CA ALA A 249 2.42 21.23 -0.71
C ALA A 249 1.98 21.22 -2.19
N ARG A 250 2.86 21.66 -3.10
CA ARG A 250 2.62 21.62 -4.56
C ARG A 250 2.48 20.19 -5.07
N ASP A 251 3.40 19.31 -4.67
CA ASP A 251 3.38 17.91 -5.07
C ASP A 251 2.13 17.21 -4.54
N GLY A 252 1.78 17.48 -3.28
CA GLY A 252 0.53 17.02 -2.66
C GLY A 252 -0.72 17.53 -3.36
N LEU A 253 -0.75 18.79 -3.80
CA LEU A 253 -1.88 19.33 -4.57
C LEU A 253 -2.05 18.58 -5.90
N HIS A 254 -0.98 18.42 -6.68
CA HIS A 254 -1.04 17.66 -7.93
C HIS A 254 -1.49 16.22 -7.72
N LEU A 255 -0.96 15.54 -6.69
CA LEU A 255 -1.37 14.19 -6.33
C LEU A 255 -2.85 14.13 -5.97
N SER A 256 -3.34 15.07 -5.17
CA SER A 256 -4.75 15.11 -4.76
C SER A 256 -5.70 15.33 -5.95
N LEU A 257 -5.36 16.22 -6.88
CA LEU A 257 -6.15 16.46 -8.10
C LEU A 257 -6.20 15.21 -8.99
N ASN A 258 -5.08 14.51 -9.14
CA ASN A 258 -5.02 13.25 -9.90
C ASN A 258 -5.92 12.18 -9.25
N VAL A 259 -5.87 12.04 -7.92
CA VAL A 259 -6.74 11.10 -7.19
C VAL A 259 -8.21 11.45 -7.42
N LEU A 260 -8.60 12.71 -7.27
CA LEU A 260 -9.98 13.14 -7.46
C LEU A 260 -10.48 12.89 -8.89
N ALA A 261 -9.69 13.29 -9.89
CA ALA A 261 -10.03 13.08 -11.29
C ALA A 261 -10.19 11.57 -11.61
N MET A 262 -9.26 10.74 -11.13
CA MET A 262 -9.31 9.29 -11.30
C MET A 262 -10.54 8.67 -10.62
N LEU A 263 -10.88 9.10 -9.40
CA LEU A 263 -12.07 8.60 -8.69
C LEU A 263 -13.36 8.95 -9.42
N VAL A 264 -13.50 10.19 -9.88
CA VAL A 264 -14.67 10.62 -10.66
C VAL A 264 -14.78 9.77 -11.94
N ALA A 265 -13.68 9.59 -12.66
CA ALA A 265 -13.67 8.79 -13.89
C ALA A 265 -14.05 7.33 -13.64
N ILE A 266 -13.36 6.64 -12.73
CA ILE A 266 -13.56 5.20 -12.48
C ILE A 266 -14.94 4.92 -11.90
N ILE A 267 -15.43 5.74 -10.96
CA ILE A 267 -16.77 5.52 -10.36
C ILE A 267 -17.86 5.78 -11.41
N SER A 268 -17.72 6.81 -12.25
CA SER A 268 -18.68 7.10 -13.31
C SER A 268 -18.70 5.99 -14.37
N LEU A 269 -17.53 5.50 -14.79
CA LEU A 269 -17.42 4.39 -15.73
C LEU A 269 -17.96 3.08 -15.15
N LEU A 270 -17.72 2.82 -13.86
CA LEU A 270 -18.28 1.66 -13.15
C LEU A 270 -19.81 1.73 -13.10
N SER A 271 -20.36 2.91 -12.81
CA SER A 271 -21.82 3.12 -12.82
C SER A 271 -22.41 2.84 -14.21
N LEU A 272 -21.78 3.36 -15.27
CA LEU A 272 -22.19 3.12 -16.65
C LEU A 272 -22.10 1.63 -17.02
N LEU A 273 -21.02 0.96 -16.62
CA LEU A 273 -20.83 -0.47 -16.86
C LEU A 273 -21.90 -1.30 -16.13
N ASN A 274 -22.24 -0.93 -14.90
CA ASN A 274 -23.27 -1.60 -14.11
C ASN A 274 -24.67 -1.46 -14.73
N LEU A 275 -24.98 -0.37 -15.44
CA LEU A 275 -26.22 -0.28 -16.21
C LEU A 275 -26.27 -1.33 -17.32
N GLY A 276 -25.17 -1.52 -18.05
CA GLY A 276 -25.06 -2.54 -19.09
C GLY A 276 -25.12 -3.96 -18.54
N ILE A 277 -24.37 -4.24 -17.47
CA ILE A 277 -24.36 -5.55 -16.79
C ILE A 277 -25.73 -5.87 -16.20
N GLY A 278 -26.38 -4.90 -15.55
CA GLY A 278 -27.71 -5.07 -14.98
C GLY A 278 -28.77 -5.35 -16.05
N TRP A 279 -28.69 -4.67 -17.20
CA TRP A 279 -29.57 -4.94 -18.34
C TRP A 279 -29.38 -6.36 -18.89
N LEU A 280 -28.13 -6.80 -19.11
CA LEU A 280 -27.83 -8.17 -19.53
C LEU A 280 -28.25 -9.22 -18.48
N GLY A 281 -28.03 -8.93 -17.20
CA GLY A 281 -28.45 -9.77 -16.09
C GLY A 281 -29.97 -9.97 -16.08
N GLY A 282 -30.73 -8.90 -16.30
CA GLY A 282 -32.19 -8.97 -16.42
C GLY A 282 -32.67 -9.88 -17.54
N LEU A 283 -32.01 -9.88 -18.70
CA LEU A 283 -32.32 -10.81 -19.80
C LEU A 283 -32.08 -12.29 -19.42
N CYS A 284 -31.12 -12.55 -18.53
CA CYS A 284 -30.82 -13.88 -18.00
C CYS A 284 -31.62 -14.23 -16.72
N GLY A 285 -32.55 -13.37 -16.28
CA GLY A 285 -33.33 -13.57 -15.05
C GLY A 285 -32.57 -13.30 -13.75
N ILE A 286 -31.43 -12.60 -13.81
CA ILE A 286 -30.62 -12.20 -12.65
C ILE A 286 -30.81 -10.70 -12.41
N GLU A 287 -31.72 -10.34 -11.50
CA GLU A 287 -31.97 -8.95 -11.15
C GLU A 287 -30.83 -8.35 -10.32
N GLY A 288 -30.47 -7.09 -10.63
CA GLY A 288 -29.50 -6.33 -9.84
C GLY A 288 -28.04 -6.79 -9.97
N LEU A 289 -27.70 -7.54 -11.03
CA LEU A 289 -26.33 -7.96 -11.30
C LEU A 289 -25.42 -6.74 -11.48
N SER A 290 -24.30 -6.69 -10.75
CA SER A 290 -23.28 -5.65 -10.89
C SER A 290 -21.89 -6.25 -11.04
N LEU A 291 -20.95 -5.46 -11.58
CA LEU A 291 -19.56 -5.87 -11.71
C LEU A 291 -18.99 -6.27 -10.34
N GLN A 292 -19.31 -5.51 -9.28
CA GLN A 292 -18.80 -5.75 -7.94
C GLN A 292 -19.21 -7.13 -7.41
N GLN A 293 -20.45 -7.56 -7.66
CA GLN A 293 -20.93 -8.89 -7.27
C GLN A 293 -20.21 -10.00 -8.04
N MET A 294 -20.02 -9.82 -9.36
CA MET A 294 -19.29 -10.78 -10.19
C MET A 294 -17.85 -10.94 -9.71
N LEU A 295 -17.17 -9.82 -9.45
CA LEU A 295 -15.82 -9.80 -8.90
C LEU A 295 -15.79 -10.43 -7.50
N GLY A 296 -16.84 -10.21 -6.70
CA GLY A 296 -17.03 -10.87 -5.40
C GLY A 296 -17.01 -12.39 -5.50
N TRP A 297 -17.73 -12.96 -6.47
CA TRP A 297 -17.73 -14.41 -6.71
C TRP A 297 -16.36 -14.92 -7.17
N ILE A 298 -15.68 -14.17 -8.04
CA ILE A 298 -14.34 -14.52 -8.55
C ILE A 298 -13.30 -14.48 -7.44
N CYS A 299 -13.36 -13.48 -6.55
CA CYS A 299 -12.39 -13.27 -5.48
C CYS A 299 -12.74 -13.98 -4.16
N GLN A 300 -13.97 -14.50 -4.00
CA GLN A 300 -14.39 -15.23 -2.80
C GLN A 300 -13.48 -16.42 -2.44
N PRO A 301 -13.00 -17.25 -3.39
CA PRO A 301 -12.04 -18.31 -3.08
C PRO A 301 -10.75 -17.77 -2.47
N LEU A 302 -10.24 -16.63 -2.96
CA LEU A 302 -9.06 -15.97 -2.41
C LEU A 302 -9.32 -15.50 -0.96
N ALA A 303 -10.49 -14.90 -0.70
CA ALA A 303 -10.87 -14.49 0.65
C ALA A 303 -10.93 -15.69 1.62
N ARG A 304 -11.49 -16.82 1.19
CA ARG A 304 -11.52 -18.04 2.01
C ARG A 304 -10.12 -18.57 2.31
N ILE A 305 -9.24 -18.58 1.31
CA ILE A 305 -7.85 -19.04 1.46
C ILE A 305 -7.06 -18.12 2.41
N MET A 306 -7.37 -16.82 2.49
CA MET A 306 -6.82 -15.92 3.52
C MET A 306 -7.26 -16.27 4.95
N GLY A 307 -8.27 -17.14 5.11
CA GLY A 307 -8.84 -17.56 6.40
C GLY A 307 -10.00 -16.71 6.87
N VAL A 308 -10.68 -16.02 5.95
CA VAL A 308 -11.94 -15.31 6.24
C VAL A 308 -13.06 -16.34 6.50
N PRO A 309 -13.92 -16.15 7.52
CA PRO A 309 -15.09 -16.99 7.74
C PRO A 309 -15.97 -17.12 6.49
N ALA A 310 -16.61 -18.27 6.31
CA ALA A 310 -17.44 -18.51 5.12
C ALA A 310 -18.59 -17.49 4.98
N ALA A 311 -19.18 -17.06 6.10
CA ALA A 311 -20.23 -16.04 6.14
C ALA A 311 -19.77 -14.69 5.55
N ASP A 312 -18.54 -14.29 5.86
CA ASP A 312 -18.00 -12.97 5.46
C ASP A 312 -17.23 -13.04 4.13
N SER A 313 -16.94 -14.26 3.65
CA SER A 313 -16.08 -14.48 2.47
C SER A 313 -16.60 -13.82 1.19
N ARG A 314 -17.91 -13.63 1.06
CA ARG A 314 -18.50 -12.91 -0.08
C ARG A 314 -18.21 -11.42 0.00
N ILE A 315 -18.46 -10.80 1.16
CA ILE A 315 -18.20 -9.37 1.39
C ILE A 315 -16.71 -9.07 1.19
N VAL A 316 -15.83 -9.88 1.79
CA VAL A 316 -14.38 -9.70 1.61
C VAL A 316 -13.95 -9.99 0.18
N GLY A 317 -14.56 -10.96 -0.50
CA GLY A 317 -14.36 -11.20 -1.93
C GLY A 317 -14.69 -9.96 -2.77
N GLU A 318 -15.82 -9.30 -2.48
CA GLU A 318 -16.21 -8.06 -3.18
C GLU A 318 -15.20 -6.93 -2.92
N LEU A 319 -14.70 -6.78 -1.69
CA LEU A 319 -13.67 -5.79 -1.35
C LEU A 319 -12.36 -6.06 -2.12
N LEU A 320 -11.90 -7.31 -2.15
CA LEU A 320 -10.72 -7.72 -2.93
C LEU A 320 -10.93 -7.45 -4.43
N GLY A 321 -12.11 -7.78 -4.96
CA GLY A 321 -12.47 -7.52 -6.34
C GLY A 321 -12.44 -6.03 -6.69
N LYS A 322 -13.07 -5.19 -5.85
CA LYS A 322 -13.04 -3.72 -6.00
C LYS A 322 -11.60 -3.20 -5.97
N GLN A 323 -10.75 -3.73 -5.10
CA GLN A 323 -9.36 -3.28 -5.00
C GLN A 323 -8.54 -3.68 -6.23
N ILE A 324 -8.69 -4.90 -6.74
CA ILE A 324 -7.89 -5.41 -7.88
C ILE A 324 -8.30 -4.77 -9.21
N PHE A 325 -9.60 -4.61 -9.45
CA PHE A 325 -10.11 -4.20 -10.76
C PHE A 325 -10.55 -2.74 -10.85
N LEU A 326 -10.77 -2.07 -9.71
CA LEU A 326 -11.12 -0.66 -9.65
C LEU A 326 -9.97 0.11 -9.00
N THR A 327 -10.11 0.44 -7.72
CA THR A 327 -9.08 1.08 -6.91
C THR A 327 -9.25 0.69 -5.45
N GLU A 328 -8.16 0.78 -4.70
CA GLU A 328 -8.15 0.64 -3.26
C GLU A 328 -9.06 1.68 -2.57
N PHE A 329 -9.25 2.87 -3.13
CA PHE A 329 -10.14 3.89 -2.57
C PHE A 329 -11.60 3.42 -2.56
N VAL A 330 -12.07 2.83 -3.67
CA VAL A 330 -13.44 2.30 -3.76
C VAL A 330 -13.62 1.13 -2.78
N ALA A 331 -12.60 0.28 -2.65
CA ALA A 331 -12.62 -0.83 -1.69
C ALA A 331 -12.64 -0.34 -0.23
N TYR A 332 -11.75 0.57 0.16
CA TYR A 332 -11.69 1.09 1.53
C TYR A 332 -12.92 1.92 1.91
N ARG A 333 -13.50 2.66 0.96
CA ARG A 333 -14.77 3.35 1.21
C ARG A 333 -15.90 2.37 1.49
N SER A 334 -15.99 1.29 0.70
CA SER A 334 -16.98 0.23 0.92
C SER A 334 -16.74 -0.49 2.26
N LEU A 335 -15.48 -0.74 2.63
CA LEU A 335 -15.12 -1.35 3.91
C LEU A 335 -15.59 -0.49 5.09
N ALA A 336 -15.36 0.83 5.02
CA ALA A 336 -15.78 1.77 6.06
C ALA A 336 -17.31 1.79 6.23
N GLU A 337 -18.05 1.75 5.11
CA GLU A 337 -19.51 1.70 5.13
C GLU A 337 -20.03 0.38 5.72
N SER A 338 -19.42 -0.75 5.37
CA SER A 338 -19.80 -2.05 5.94
C SER A 338 -19.43 -2.20 7.42
N ALA A 339 -18.38 -1.53 7.90
CA ALA A 339 -17.98 -1.55 9.31
C ALA A 339 -18.84 -0.65 10.21
N ALA A 340 -19.58 0.29 9.61
CA ALA A 340 -20.51 1.18 10.32
C ALA A 340 -21.92 0.58 10.50
N GLN A 341 -22.20 -0.56 9.85
CA GLN A 341 -23.44 -1.34 9.98
C GLN A 341 -23.31 -2.41 11.07
#